data_AF-A0A9E5XUB5-F1
#
_entry.id   AF-A0A9E5XUB5-F1
#
_cell.length_a   1.000
_cell.length_b   1.000
_cell.length_c   1.000
_cell.angle_alpha   90.00
_cell.angle_beta   90.00
_cell.angle_gamma   90.00
#
_symmetry.space_group_name_H-M   'P 1'
#
loop_
_entity.id
_entity.type
_entity.pdbx_description
1 polymer ?
#
loop_
_entity_poly.entity_id
_entity_poly.type
_entity_poly.pdbx_seq_one_letter_code
_entity_poly.pdbx_strand_id
1 'polypeptide(L)'
;MKKILSFSLYLIFPVITFFAVFLIYASFKDFEPKETVILFKSENPDLLSDTATYSIITWDIGYCALGKEASFIYDGGKDITIPENKVKENILKIKEILSENKQNDFILLQEVDKDSKRSYYFNEFDTISNLFLNRHSVYGKNYDVFFVPSPPQKPEGKINSGL
;
A
#
# COMPACT_ATOMS: atom_id res chain seq x y z
N MET A 1 10.75 21.23 45.66
CA MET A 1 9.43 20.92 45.07
C MET A 1 9.06 21.83 43.90
N LYS A 2 8.93 23.17 44.05
CA LYS A 2 8.59 24.07 42.92
C LYS A 2 9.57 24.02 41.71
N LYS A 3 10.88 23.94 41.96
CA LYS A 3 11.91 23.83 40.90
C LYS A 3 11.91 22.49 40.16
N ILE A 4 11.56 21.40 40.85
CA ILE A 4 11.44 20.07 40.25
C ILE A 4 10.17 20.01 39.40
N LEU A 5 9.05 20.52 39.93
CA LEU A 5 7.79 20.62 39.19
C LEU A 5 7.92 21.50 37.94
N SER A 6 8.59 22.65 38.02
CA SER A 6 8.83 23.48 36.83
C SER A 6 9.71 22.78 35.81
N PHE A 7 10.74 22.05 36.24
CA PHE A 7 11.62 21.28 35.36
C PHE A 7 10.88 20.14 34.65
N SER A 8 9.99 19.41 35.35
CA SER A 8 9.11 18.40 34.74
C SER A 8 8.20 19.00 33.67
N LEU A 9 7.62 20.17 33.93
CA LEU A 9 6.76 20.88 32.99
C LEU A 9 7.51 21.31 31.71
N TYR A 10 8.77 21.77 31.84
CA TYR A 10 9.62 22.09 30.69
C TYR A 10 9.95 20.88 29.81
N LEU A 11 9.93 19.66 30.36
CA LEU A 11 10.20 18.44 29.61
C LEU A 11 8.94 17.86 28.96
N ILE A 12 7.79 17.98 29.63
CA ILE A 12 6.49 17.47 29.16
C ILE A 12 5.89 18.38 28.07
N PHE A 13 6.03 19.69 28.21
CA PHE A 13 5.41 20.65 27.28
C PHE A 13 5.86 20.47 25.82
N PRO A 14 7.15 20.28 25.50
CA PRO A 14 7.59 19.99 24.13
C PRO A 14 7.01 18.70 23.58
N VAL A 15 6.90 17.65 24.40
CA VAL A 15 6.34 16.35 23.97
C VAL A 15 4.86 16.48 23.63
N ILE A 16 4.09 17.16 24.47
CA ILE A 16 2.66 17.45 24.22
C ILE A 16 2.51 18.32 22.97
N THR A 17 3.35 19.35 22.84
CA THR A 17 3.31 20.26 21.68
C THR A 17 3.63 19.50 20.40
N PHE A 18 4.67 18.66 20.39
CA PHE A 18 5.01 17.82 19.26
C PHE A 18 3.87 16.87 18.88
N PHE A 19 3.28 16.19 19.88
CA PHE A 19 2.17 15.28 19.64
C PHE A 19 0.93 16.00 19.10
N ALA A 20 0.61 17.19 19.62
CA ALA A 20 -0.50 18.01 19.11
C ALA A 20 -0.25 18.46 17.66
N VAL A 21 0.96 18.93 17.34
CA VAL A 21 1.34 19.29 15.96
C VAL A 21 1.27 18.08 15.04
N PHE A 22 1.71 16.91 15.49
CA PHE A 22 1.59 15.65 14.74
C PHE A 22 0.13 15.30 14.45
N LEU A 23 -0.76 15.36 15.45
CA LEU A 23 -2.18 15.07 15.26
C LEU A 23 -2.84 16.06 14.29
N ILE A 24 -2.55 17.36 14.43
CA ILE A 24 -3.04 18.38 13.50
C ILE A 24 -2.56 18.07 12.07
N TYR A 25 -1.28 17.78 11.90
CA TYR A 25 -0.72 17.43 10.60
C TYR A 25 -1.35 16.15 10.03
N ALA A 26 -1.54 15.11 10.84
CA ALA A 26 -2.17 13.86 10.45
C ALA A 26 -3.63 14.09 10.01
N SER A 27 -4.41 14.88 10.75
CA SER A 27 -5.79 15.23 10.38
C SER A 27 -5.86 16.01 9.06
N PHE A 28 -4.92 16.92 8.80
CA PHE A 28 -4.85 17.63 7.51
C PHE A 28 -4.39 16.76 6.34
N LYS A 29 -3.71 15.65 6.63
CA LYS A 29 -3.19 14.71 5.63
C LYS A 29 -4.01 13.43 5.54
N ASP A 30 -5.15 13.38 6.23
CA ASP A 30 -6.02 12.22 6.17
C ASP A 30 -6.56 12.05 4.76
N PHE A 31 -6.54 10.81 4.29
CA PHE A 31 -6.95 10.50 2.94
C PHE A 31 -8.44 10.19 2.93
N GLU A 32 -9.22 11.20 2.55
CA GLU A 32 -10.68 11.10 2.42
C GLU A 32 -11.08 11.14 0.93
N PRO A 33 -11.02 10.00 0.21
CA PRO A 33 -11.53 9.93 -1.14
C PRO A 33 -13.06 10.12 -1.15
N LYS A 34 -13.59 10.61 -2.27
CA LYS A 34 -15.04 10.62 -2.49
C LYS A 34 -15.57 9.19 -2.51
N GLU A 35 -16.85 9.01 -2.15
CA GLU A 35 -17.55 7.72 -2.21
C GLU A 35 -17.42 7.04 -3.58
N THR A 36 -17.34 7.84 -4.65
CA THR A 36 -17.01 7.36 -6.00
C THR A 36 -15.93 8.22 -6.63
N VAL A 37 -14.88 7.56 -7.11
CA VAL A 37 -13.80 8.16 -7.88
C VAL A 37 -13.76 7.49 -9.25
N ILE A 38 -13.89 8.28 -10.31
CA ILE A 38 -13.74 7.79 -11.68
C ILE A 38 -12.24 7.71 -11.97
N LEU A 39 -11.70 6.50 -12.00
CA LEU A 39 -10.28 6.24 -12.26
C LEU A 39 -9.95 6.19 -13.76
N PHE A 40 -10.92 5.73 -14.56
CA PHE A 40 -10.83 5.66 -16.00
C PHE A 40 -12.21 5.80 -16.64
N LYS A 41 -12.27 6.45 -17.80
CA LYS A 41 -13.48 6.57 -18.60
C LYS A 41 -13.10 6.41 -20.07
N SER A 42 -13.71 5.43 -20.74
CA SER A 42 -13.62 5.30 -22.20
C SER A 42 -14.77 6.06 -22.86
N GLU A 43 -14.48 6.79 -23.93
CA GLU A 43 -15.51 7.40 -24.80
C GLU A 43 -16.19 6.34 -25.68
N ASN A 44 -15.49 5.25 -25.98
CA ASN A 44 -15.97 4.11 -26.75
C ASN A 44 -15.70 2.82 -25.94
N PRO A 45 -16.56 2.50 -24.94
CA PRO A 45 -16.35 1.31 -24.12
C PRO A 45 -16.59 0.03 -24.94
N ASP A 46 -15.77 -0.99 -24.69
CA ASP A 46 -16.03 -2.33 -25.19
C ASP A 46 -17.33 -2.86 -24.56
N LEU A 47 -18.18 -3.48 -25.38
CA LEU A 47 -19.39 -4.15 -24.90
C LEU A 47 -19.06 -5.59 -24.54
N LEU A 48 -19.30 -5.96 -23.28
CA LEU A 48 -19.19 -7.35 -22.84
C LEU A 48 -20.44 -8.13 -23.27
N SER A 49 -20.21 -9.33 -23.80
CA SER A 49 -21.26 -10.27 -24.20
C SER A 49 -21.83 -10.96 -22.97
N ASP A 50 -23.15 -11.00 -22.85
CA ASP A 50 -23.87 -11.69 -21.77
C ASP A 50 -23.90 -13.22 -21.92
N THR A 51 -23.48 -13.73 -23.07
CA THR A 51 -23.37 -15.16 -23.37
C THR A 51 -21.92 -15.69 -23.31
N ALA A 52 -20.94 -14.80 -23.13
CA ALA A 52 -19.54 -15.19 -23.04
C ALA A 52 -19.17 -15.69 -21.64
N THR A 53 -18.18 -16.58 -21.58
CA THR A 53 -17.53 -16.96 -20.33
C THR A 53 -16.30 -16.08 -20.13
N TYR A 54 -16.22 -15.41 -18.98
CA TYR A 54 -15.07 -14.59 -18.60
C TYR A 54 -14.24 -15.26 -17.51
N SER A 55 -12.96 -14.99 -17.55
CA SER A 55 -11.95 -15.47 -16.60
C SER A 55 -11.36 -14.32 -15.82
N ILE A 56 -11.29 -14.48 -14.50
CA ILE A 56 -10.87 -13.42 -13.57
C ILE A 56 -9.84 -14.00 -12.62
N ILE A 57 -8.72 -13.30 -12.47
CA ILE A 57 -7.84 -13.45 -11.32
C ILE A 57 -8.14 -12.33 -10.34
N THR A 58 -8.37 -12.70 -9.08
CA THR A 58 -8.32 -11.76 -7.96
C THR A 58 -7.21 -12.22 -7.03
N TRP A 59 -6.29 -11.31 -6.69
CA TRP A 59 -5.14 -11.67 -5.87
C TRP A 59 -4.63 -10.49 -5.04
N ASP A 60 -4.66 -10.67 -3.72
CA ASP A 60 -3.89 -9.85 -2.80
C ASP A 60 -2.42 -10.26 -2.84
N ILE A 61 -1.58 -9.39 -3.39
CA ILE A 61 -0.14 -9.65 -3.55
C ILE A 61 0.67 -9.27 -2.30
N GLY A 62 0.01 -8.77 -1.25
CA GLY A 62 0.62 -8.47 0.04
C GLY A 62 1.81 -7.54 -0.06
N TYR A 63 1.72 -6.50 -0.91
CA TYR A 63 2.80 -5.55 -1.25
C TYR A 63 4.15 -6.22 -1.49
N CYS A 64 4.09 -7.40 -2.13
CA CYS A 64 5.21 -8.28 -2.43
C CYS A 64 6.09 -8.69 -1.22
N ALA A 65 5.61 -8.50 0.01
CA ALA A 65 6.39 -8.74 1.22
C ALA A 65 5.69 -9.61 2.27
N LEU A 66 4.41 -9.96 2.09
CA LEU A 66 3.65 -10.87 2.96
C LEU A 66 3.66 -12.34 2.51
N GLY A 67 4.78 -12.81 1.97
CA GLY A 67 4.96 -14.21 1.58
C GLY A 67 5.25 -15.15 2.76
N LYS A 68 5.53 -16.43 2.47
CA LYS A 68 5.87 -17.47 3.46
C LYS A 68 7.03 -17.10 4.40
N GLU A 69 7.97 -16.29 3.93
CA GLU A 69 9.13 -15.84 4.72
C GLU A 69 8.79 -14.68 5.68
N ALA A 70 7.60 -14.09 5.58
CA ALA A 70 7.18 -12.98 6.40
C ALA A 70 6.85 -13.44 7.83
N SER A 71 7.26 -12.63 8.81
CA SER A 71 6.81 -12.75 10.19
C SER A 71 6.00 -11.50 10.52
N PHE A 72 4.80 -11.40 9.95
CA PHE A 72 4.03 -10.15 9.99
C PHE A 72 3.55 -9.80 11.38
N ILE A 73 3.75 -8.55 11.81
CA ILE A 73 3.50 -8.14 13.19
C ILE A 73 2.03 -8.25 13.60
N TYR A 74 1.10 -7.96 12.68
CA TYR A 74 -0.34 -8.05 12.97
C TYR A 74 -0.84 -9.50 13.05
N ASP A 75 -0.06 -10.46 12.54
CA ASP A 75 -0.30 -11.90 12.66
C ASP A 75 0.45 -12.54 13.84
N GLY A 76 0.97 -11.73 14.76
CA GLY A 76 1.75 -12.19 15.93
C GLY A 76 3.24 -12.41 15.65
N GLY A 77 3.73 -11.97 14.49
CA GLY A 77 5.13 -11.97 14.11
C GLY A 77 5.92 -10.78 14.67
N LYS A 78 7.03 -10.43 14.01
CA LYS A 78 8.02 -9.43 14.50
C LYS A 78 8.35 -8.31 13.52
N ASP A 79 7.91 -8.42 12.28
CA ASP A 79 8.34 -7.58 11.17
C ASP A 79 7.14 -7.10 10.35
N ILE A 80 7.27 -5.95 9.70
CA ILE A 80 6.27 -5.41 8.76
C ILE A 80 6.55 -5.89 7.33
N THR A 81 7.81 -6.15 7.06
CA THR A 81 8.34 -6.46 5.74
C THR A 81 9.50 -7.43 5.86
N ILE A 82 9.80 -8.09 4.75
CA ILE A 82 10.96 -8.97 4.57
C ILE A 82 12.15 -8.16 4.01
N PRO A 83 13.37 -8.71 3.95
CA PRO A 83 14.51 -8.03 3.34
C PRO A 83 14.25 -7.59 1.89
N GLU A 84 14.80 -6.44 1.48
CA GLU A 84 14.57 -5.83 0.15
C GLU A 84 14.81 -6.79 -1.03
N ASN A 85 15.86 -7.60 -0.95
CA ASN A 85 16.18 -8.59 -1.98
C ASN A 85 15.08 -9.66 -2.12
N LYS A 86 14.39 -10.00 -1.03
CA LYS A 86 13.26 -10.93 -1.03
C LYS A 86 11.99 -10.29 -1.58
N VAL A 87 11.76 -9.00 -1.32
CA VAL A 87 10.69 -8.25 -1.99
C VAL A 87 10.90 -8.24 -3.51
N LYS A 88 12.13 -7.96 -3.98
CA LYS A 88 12.48 -8.04 -5.41
C LYS A 88 12.25 -9.44 -6.00
N GLU A 89 12.65 -10.49 -5.26
CA GLU A 89 12.40 -11.88 -5.66
C GLU A 89 10.89 -12.16 -5.80
N ASN A 90 10.08 -11.70 -4.86
CA ASN A 90 8.63 -11.85 -4.90
C ASN A 90 8.01 -11.08 -6.06
N ILE A 91 8.42 -9.84 -6.32
CA ILE A 91 7.97 -9.07 -7.50
C ILE A 91 8.21 -9.87 -8.78
N LEU A 92 9.40 -10.47 -8.93
CA LEU A 92 9.72 -11.27 -10.12
C LEU A 92 8.83 -12.52 -10.24
N LYS A 93 8.58 -13.23 -9.13
CA LYS A 93 7.70 -14.41 -9.13
C LYS A 93 6.24 -14.06 -9.40
N ILE A 94 5.75 -12.96 -8.82
CA ILE A 94 4.41 -12.43 -9.10
C ILE A 94 4.28 -12.12 -10.59
N LYS A 95 5.28 -11.47 -11.18
CA LYS A 95 5.32 -11.20 -12.63
C LYS A 95 5.30 -12.47 -13.47
N GLU A 96 6.02 -13.52 -13.06
CA GLU A 96 6.04 -14.81 -13.73
C GLU A 96 4.66 -15.46 -13.71
N ILE A 97 4.04 -15.57 -12.53
CA ILE A 97 2.68 -16.11 -12.35
C ILE A 97 1.67 -15.33 -13.19
N LEU A 98 1.70 -13.99 -13.12
CA LEU A 98 0.80 -13.15 -13.93
C LEU A 98 1.08 -13.28 -15.43
N SER A 99 2.32 -13.56 -15.82
CA SER A 99 2.69 -13.80 -17.22
C SER A 99 2.18 -15.12 -17.76
N GLU A 100 2.15 -16.16 -16.93
CA GLU A 100 1.54 -17.47 -17.26
C GLU A 100 0.00 -17.41 -17.32
N ASN A 101 -0.57 -16.34 -16.79
CA ASN A 101 -2.01 -16.13 -16.66
C ASN A 101 -2.53 -14.93 -17.48
N LYS A 102 -1.78 -14.48 -18.49
CA LYS A 102 -2.16 -13.32 -19.33
C LYS A 102 -3.47 -13.48 -20.09
N GLN A 103 -3.88 -14.73 -20.33
CA GLN A 103 -5.13 -15.08 -21.00
C GLN A 103 -6.38 -14.72 -20.18
N ASN A 104 -6.25 -14.41 -18.89
CA ASN A 104 -7.39 -14.02 -18.08
C ASN A 104 -7.94 -12.65 -18.52
N ASP A 105 -9.25 -12.58 -18.74
CA ASP A 105 -9.95 -11.39 -19.23
C ASP A 105 -9.82 -10.21 -18.25
N PHE A 106 -9.79 -10.52 -16.95
CA PHE A 106 -9.61 -9.54 -15.88
C PHE A 106 -8.55 -10.00 -14.86
N ILE A 107 -7.73 -9.06 -14.40
CA ILE A 107 -6.76 -9.26 -13.33
C ILE A 107 -6.97 -8.15 -12.32
N LEU A 108 -7.39 -8.51 -11.12
CA LEU A 108 -7.75 -7.62 -10.03
C LEU A 108 -6.77 -7.84 -8.88
N LEU A 109 -5.88 -6.89 -8.63
CA LEU A 109 -4.87 -7.01 -7.59
C LEU A 109 -5.25 -6.19 -6.36
N GLN A 110 -4.81 -6.62 -5.19
CA GLN A 110 -4.95 -5.90 -3.93
C GLN A 110 -3.57 -5.72 -3.28
N GLU A 111 -3.44 -4.71 -2.42
CA GLU A 111 -2.18 -4.33 -1.75
C GLU A 111 -1.02 -4.07 -2.73
N VAL A 112 -1.31 -3.34 -3.81
CA VAL A 112 -0.30 -2.93 -4.80
C VAL A 112 0.31 -1.60 -4.38
N ASP A 113 1.57 -1.63 -3.96
CA ASP A 113 2.30 -0.44 -3.54
C ASP A 113 2.93 0.32 -4.72
N LYS A 114 2.91 1.65 -4.67
CA LYS A 114 3.64 2.52 -5.62
C LYS A 114 4.88 3.17 -5.02
N ASP A 115 4.80 3.50 -3.73
CA ASP A 115 5.78 4.37 -3.04
C ASP A 115 5.63 4.24 -1.51
N SER A 116 5.58 3.00 -1.04
CA SER A 116 5.43 2.67 0.39
C SER A 116 6.76 2.23 0.98
N LYS A 117 7.04 2.62 2.23
CA LYS A 117 8.26 2.21 2.94
C LYS A 117 8.32 0.69 3.16
N ARG A 118 7.18 0.05 3.41
CA ARG A 118 7.05 -1.40 3.66
C ARG A 118 7.41 -2.28 2.46
N SER A 119 7.41 -1.73 1.25
CA SER A 119 7.81 -2.38 0.00
C SER A 119 9.05 -1.72 -0.62
N TYR A 120 9.85 -1.02 0.19
CA TYR A 120 11.08 -0.33 -0.24
C TYR A 120 10.86 0.69 -1.36
N TYR A 121 9.68 1.31 -1.41
CA TYR A 121 9.29 2.31 -2.40
C TYR A 121 9.31 1.79 -3.83
N PHE A 122 9.19 0.47 -4.03
CA PHE A 122 9.01 -0.06 -5.37
C PHE A 122 7.64 0.30 -5.92
N ASN A 123 7.62 0.64 -7.21
CA ASN A 123 6.39 0.87 -7.94
C ASN A 123 5.93 -0.45 -8.57
N GLU A 124 5.15 -1.20 -7.80
CA GLU A 124 4.65 -2.52 -8.18
C GLU A 124 3.63 -2.41 -9.31
N PHE A 125 2.77 -1.40 -9.27
CA PHE A 125 1.78 -1.14 -10.32
C PHE A 125 2.44 -0.94 -11.69
N ASP A 126 3.40 -0.03 -11.82
CA ASP A 126 4.10 0.20 -13.10
C ASP A 126 4.87 -1.06 -13.51
N THR A 127 5.49 -1.75 -12.55
CA THR A 127 6.23 -2.99 -12.80
C THR A 127 5.35 -4.11 -13.36
N ILE A 128 4.14 -4.25 -12.85
CA ILE A 128 3.17 -5.29 -13.26
C ILE A 128 2.43 -4.87 -14.54
N SER A 129 1.89 -3.65 -14.61
CA SER A 129 1.14 -3.15 -15.78
C SER A 129 1.98 -3.14 -17.07
N ASN A 130 3.29 -2.94 -16.96
CA ASN A 130 4.21 -3.08 -18.10
C ASN A 130 4.23 -4.50 -18.71
N LEU A 131 3.69 -5.53 -18.06
CA LEU A 131 3.49 -6.86 -18.66
C LEU A 131 2.29 -6.93 -19.61
N PHE A 132 1.40 -5.94 -19.53
CA PHE A 132 0.07 -5.90 -20.12
C PHE A 132 -0.14 -4.64 -20.97
N LEU A 133 0.87 -4.22 -21.73
CA LEU A 133 0.85 -2.98 -22.54
C LEU A 133 -0.30 -2.89 -23.55
N ASN A 134 -0.91 -4.01 -23.91
CA ASN A 134 -2.07 -4.10 -24.79
C ASN A 134 -3.42 -4.14 -24.05
N ARG A 135 -3.45 -3.87 -22.74
CA ARG A 135 -4.65 -3.87 -21.90
C ARG A 135 -4.79 -2.53 -21.17
N HIS A 136 -6.00 -2.25 -20.72
CA HIS A 136 -6.25 -1.15 -19.78
C HIS A 136 -5.78 -1.56 -18.38
N SER A 137 -4.88 -0.78 -17.80
CA SER A 137 -4.44 -0.89 -16.41
C SER A 137 -4.84 0.36 -15.66
N VAL A 138 -5.53 0.20 -14.54
CA VAL A 138 -6.06 1.30 -13.73
C VAL A 138 -5.64 1.08 -12.29
N TYR A 139 -5.28 2.15 -11.58
CA TYR A 139 -4.86 2.09 -10.19
C TYR A 139 -5.82 2.87 -9.31
N GLY A 140 -6.49 2.17 -8.40
CA GLY A 140 -7.38 2.75 -7.40
C GLY A 140 -6.68 2.87 -6.08
N LYS A 141 -6.28 4.07 -5.69
CA LYS A 141 -5.67 4.29 -4.38
C LYS A 141 -6.70 4.07 -3.26
N ASN A 142 -6.40 3.17 -2.33
CA ASN A 142 -7.25 2.89 -1.16
C ASN A 142 -6.52 3.08 0.18
N TYR A 143 -5.18 3.26 0.16
CA TYR A 143 -4.40 3.55 1.37
C TYR A 143 -3.29 4.57 1.06
N ASP A 144 -3.50 5.84 1.44
CA ASP A 144 -2.58 6.96 1.23
C ASP A 144 -2.25 7.65 2.55
N VAL A 145 -1.15 7.26 3.18
CA VAL A 145 -0.77 7.81 4.48
C VAL A 145 0.67 8.25 4.46
N PHE A 146 0.90 9.50 4.87
CA PHE A 146 2.23 10.08 4.94
C PHE A 146 3.14 9.33 5.94
N PHE A 147 2.59 8.91 7.08
CA PHE A 147 3.35 8.20 8.10
C PHE A 147 2.45 7.40 9.03
N VAL A 148 2.60 6.08 9.03
CA VAL A 148 2.03 5.17 10.02
C VAL A 148 3.06 4.94 11.13
N PRO A 149 2.80 5.43 12.36
CA PRO A 149 3.76 5.38 13.47
C PRO A 149 3.84 4.02 14.17
N SER A 150 2.96 3.07 13.84
CA SER A 150 2.87 1.77 14.50
C SER A 150 3.72 0.72 13.77
N PRO A 151 4.38 -0.21 14.50
CA PRO A 151 4.79 -0.07 15.91
C PRO A 151 5.87 1.02 16.08
N PRO A 152 5.97 1.71 17.23
CA PRO A 152 6.91 2.82 17.41
C PRO A 152 8.39 2.49 17.17
N GLN A 153 8.81 1.25 17.44
CA GLN A 153 10.21 0.81 17.27
C GLN A 153 10.56 0.54 15.80
N LYS A 154 9.56 0.19 14.98
CA LYS A 154 9.71 -0.12 13.56
C LYS A 154 8.46 0.42 12.85
N PRO A 155 8.30 1.74 12.69
CA PRO A 155 7.09 2.29 12.10
C PRO A 155 6.96 1.85 10.63
N GLU A 156 5.75 1.46 10.22
CA GLU A 156 5.41 1.17 8.81
C GLU A 156 5.76 2.35 7.90
N GLY A 157 5.64 3.58 8.41
CA GLY A 157 6.04 4.79 7.69
C GLY A 157 5.06 5.16 6.58
N LYS A 158 5.59 5.72 5.49
CA LYS A 158 4.76 6.15 4.36
C LYS A 158 4.14 4.94 3.66
N ILE A 159 2.85 5.04 3.32
CA ILE A 159 2.12 4.05 2.55
C ILE A 159 1.39 4.74 1.41
N ASN A 160 1.57 4.23 0.20
CA ASN A 160 0.82 4.59 -1.00
C ASN A 160 0.49 3.27 -1.71
N SER A 161 -0.67 2.72 -1.34
CA SER A 161 -1.17 1.42 -1.76
C SER A 161 -2.56 1.53 -2.40
N GLY A 162 -2.87 0.53 -3.22
CA GLY A 162 -4.07 0.54 -4.03
C GLY A 162 -4.45 -0.83 -4.56
N LEU A 163 -5.47 -0.78 -5.40
CA LEU A 163 -6.06 -1.86 -6.17
C LEU A 163 -5.75 -1.67 -7.66
#